data_AF-A0ABC8TTC2-F1
#
_entry.id   AF-A0ABC8TTC2-F1
#
_cell.length_a   1.000
_cell.length_b   1.000
_cell.length_c   1.000
_cell.angle_alpha   90.00
_cell.angle_beta   90.00
_cell.angle_gamma   90.00
#
_symmetry.space_group_name_H-M   'P 1'
#
loop_
_entity.id
_entity.type
_entity.pdbx_description
1 polymer ?
#
loop_
_entity_poly.entity_id
_entity_poly.type
_entity_poly.pdbx_seq_one_letter_code
_entity_poly.pdbx_strand_id
1 'polypeptide(L)'
;MSLNMKTLTQALAKTAAVIEKTVTTTVQEVTGPKPLQDYDLLTQIGSAGPGLCWKLYSGRSRDRYVTSQQYPTVCVWVLDKRALSEARNRAGLSKSVEESFLEIVRADAARLVRLRHPGVVHVVQALDENKNAMAMVTEPLFASMANVLGNVENIEKVPKELRGM
;
A
#
# COMPACT_ATOMS: atom_id res chain seq x y z
N MET A 1 17.15 47.23 22.21
CA MET A 1 17.31 45.81 21.82
C MET A 1 15.99 45.33 21.23
N SER A 2 15.82 45.38 19.90
CA SER A 2 14.56 44.95 19.28
C SER A 2 14.56 43.44 19.10
N LEU A 3 13.46 42.80 19.50
CA LEU A 3 13.22 41.38 19.26
C LEU A 3 13.03 41.17 17.75
N ASN A 4 13.89 40.35 17.14
CA ASN A 4 13.83 40.05 15.72
C ASN A 4 12.67 39.08 15.42
N MET A 5 11.48 39.63 15.13
CA MET A 5 10.25 38.87 14.91
C MET A 5 10.34 37.82 13.80
N LYS A 6 11.23 38.00 12.82
CA LYS A 6 11.43 37.04 11.72
C LYS A 6 12.00 35.70 12.20
N THR A 7 12.82 35.72 13.26
CA THR A 7 13.43 34.53 13.84
C THR A 7 12.42 33.73 14.66
N LEU A 8 11.51 34.44 15.35
CA LEU A 8 10.47 33.83 16.19
C LEU A 8 9.38 33.13 15.35
N THR A 9 8.94 33.73 14.25
CA THR A 9 7.98 33.10 13.33
C THR A 9 8.56 31.87 12.64
N GLN A 10 9.83 31.92 12.25
CA GLN A 10 10.51 30.76 11.66
C GLN A 10 10.70 29.62 12.66
N ALA A 11 10.98 29.93 13.93
CA ALA A 11 11.07 28.94 14.99
C ALA A 11 9.72 28.24 15.23
N LEU A 12 8.63 29.01 15.32
CA LEU A 12 7.26 28.48 15.48
C LEU A 12 6.81 27.61 14.30
N ALA A 13 7.10 28.03 13.07
CA ALA A 13 6.80 27.24 11.87
C ALA A 13 7.56 25.91 11.85
N LYS A 14 8.83 25.91 12.28
CA LYS A 14 9.64 24.70 12.39
C LYS A 14 9.11 23.76 13.47
N THR A 15 8.75 24.26 14.66
CA THR A 15 8.15 23.42 15.70
C THR A 15 6.79 22.87 15.27
N ALA A 16 5.94 23.66 14.62
CA ALA A 16 4.66 23.18 14.07
C ALA A 16 4.87 22.05 13.05
N ALA A 17 5.80 22.21 12.10
CA ALA A 17 6.11 21.18 11.12
C ALA A 17 6.70 19.91 11.75
N VAL A 18 7.52 20.05 12.80
CA VAL A 18 8.05 18.90 13.56
C VAL A 18 6.92 18.19 14.31
N ILE A 19 6.01 18.93 14.95
CA ILE A 19 4.86 18.36 15.66
C ILE A 19 3.93 17.65 14.67
N GLU A 20 3.61 18.26 13.54
CA GLU A 20 2.78 17.63 12.49
C GLU A 20 3.44 16.34 11.95
N LYS A 21 4.75 16.36 11.74
CA LYS A 21 5.53 15.17 11.36
C LYS A 21 5.50 14.10 12.45
N THR A 22 5.64 14.46 13.73
CA THR A 22 5.59 13.50 14.84
C THR A 22 4.18 12.92 15.03
N VAL A 23 3.13 13.73 14.92
CA VAL A 23 1.72 13.31 15.04
C VAL A 23 1.32 12.40 13.88
N THR A 24 1.72 12.72 12.65
CA THR A 24 1.47 11.84 11.50
C THR A 24 2.19 10.49 11.64
N THR A 25 3.43 10.50 12.16
CA THR A 25 4.21 9.28 12.38
C THR A 25 3.59 8.38 13.47
N THR A 26 3.10 8.93 14.59
CA THR A 26 2.48 8.13 15.67
C THR A 26 1.11 7.59 15.30
N VAL A 27 0.31 8.33 14.52
CA VAL A 27 -0.99 7.86 14.02
C VAL A 27 -0.79 6.71 13.04
N GLN A 28 0.13 6.82 12.07
CA GLN A 28 0.43 5.73 11.10
C GLN A 28 0.91 4.42 11.76
N GLU A 29 1.56 4.48 12.92
CA GLU A 29 1.95 3.26 13.66
C GLU A 29 0.76 2.47 14.21
N VAL A 30 -0.36 3.15 14.51
CA VAL A 30 -1.56 2.55 15.10
C VAL A 30 -2.62 2.25 14.04
N THR A 31 -2.74 3.09 13.01
CA THR A 31 -3.83 3.02 12.00
C THR A 31 -3.45 2.32 10.70
N GLY A 32 -2.17 2.02 10.46
CA GLY A 32 -1.70 1.36 9.24
C GLY A 32 -1.20 2.34 8.17
N PRO A 33 -0.74 1.85 7.01
CA PRO A 33 -0.43 2.70 5.85
C PRO A 33 -1.66 3.51 5.38
N LYS A 34 -1.46 4.71 4.82
CA LYS A 34 -2.52 5.61 4.35
C LYS A 34 -3.57 4.93 3.46
N PRO A 35 -3.22 4.09 2.47
CA PRO A 35 -4.21 3.34 1.70
C PRO A 35 -5.19 2.50 2.52
N LEU A 36 -4.77 1.97 3.67
CA LEU A 36 -5.66 1.20 4.57
C LEU A 36 -6.52 2.11 5.47
N GLN A 37 -6.15 3.39 5.57
CA GLN A 37 -6.92 4.40 6.29
C GLN A 37 -7.95 5.06 5.37
N ASP A 38 -7.60 5.32 4.12
CA ASP A 38 -8.42 6.07 3.17
C ASP A 38 -9.48 5.19 2.49
N TYR A 39 -9.28 3.87 2.45
CA TYR A 39 -10.16 2.92 1.74
C TYR A 39 -10.68 1.81 2.65
N ASP A 40 -11.94 1.45 2.45
CA ASP A 40 -12.54 0.24 3.00
C ASP A 40 -12.23 -0.96 2.10
N LEU A 41 -11.57 -1.96 2.68
CA LEU A 41 -11.34 -3.26 2.03
C LEU A 41 -12.64 -4.08 2.03
N LEU A 42 -13.04 -4.55 0.86
CA LEU A 42 -14.20 -5.41 0.68
C LEU A 42 -13.75 -6.87 0.62
N THR A 43 -13.70 -7.44 -0.58
CA THR A 43 -13.33 -8.83 -0.82
C THR A 43 -11.92 -8.92 -1.39
N GLN A 44 -11.16 -9.92 -0.95
CA GLN A 44 -9.92 -10.29 -1.63
C GLN A 44 -10.27 -10.82 -3.01
N ILE A 45 -9.79 -10.18 -4.06
CA ILE A 45 -10.01 -10.55 -5.47
C ILE A 45 -8.86 -11.39 -6.03
N GLY A 46 -7.71 -11.37 -5.36
CA GLY A 46 -6.54 -12.09 -5.86
C GLY A 46 -5.29 -11.94 -5.00
N SER A 47 -4.19 -12.42 -5.56
CA SER A 47 -2.84 -12.20 -5.12
C SER A 47 -1.92 -11.94 -6.31
N ALA A 48 -0.85 -11.17 -6.11
CA ALA A 48 0.00 -10.72 -7.22
C ALA A 48 1.45 -10.44 -6.79
N GLY A 49 2.26 -10.11 -7.79
CA GLY A 49 3.68 -9.82 -7.67
C GLY A 49 4.55 -11.05 -7.38
N PRO A 50 5.85 -10.83 -7.16
CA PRO A 50 6.80 -11.91 -6.92
C PRO A 50 6.40 -12.75 -5.70
N GLY A 51 6.29 -14.07 -5.89
CA GLY A 51 5.86 -14.99 -4.83
C GLY A 51 4.43 -14.76 -4.33
N LEU A 52 3.59 -14.07 -5.11
CA LEU A 52 2.21 -13.72 -4.74
C LEU A 52 2.13 -12.94 -3.41
N CYS A 53 3.16 -12.14 -3.12
CA CYS A 53 3.29 -11.43 -1.84
C CYS A 53 2.20 -10.39 -1.60
N TRP A 54 1.62 -9.84 -2.66
CA TRP A 54 0.51 -8.90 -2.57
C TRP A 54 -0.80 -9.63 -2.46
N LYS A 55 -1.61 -9.28 -1.47
CA LYS A 55 -3.04 -9.56 -1.45
C LYS A 55 -3.78 -8.41 -2.13
N LEU A 56 -4.62 -8.73 -3.10
CA LEU A 56 -5.42 -7.76 -3.84
C LEU A 56 -6.84 -7.73 -3.30
N TYR A 57 -7.29 -6.56 -2.86
CA TYR A 57 -8.64 -6.36 -2.36
C TYR A 57 -9.40 -5.37 -3.24
N SER A 58 -10.64 -5.70 -3.58
CA SER A 58 -11.58 -4.67 -4.03
C SER A 58 -11.83 -3.72 -2.86
N GLY A 59 -11.87 -2.42 -3.12
CA GLY A 59 -12.12 -1.42 -2.08
C GLY A 59 -12.94 -0.23 -2.56
N ARG A 60 -13.39 0.58 -1.60
CA ARG A 60 -14.09 1.86 -1.84
C ARG A 60 -13.49 2.95 -0.96
N SER A 61 -13.43 4.17 -1.48
CA SER A 61 -12.99 5.33 -0.70
C SER A 61 -13.92 5.54 0.50
N ARG A 62 -13.35 5.77 1.69
CA ARG A 62 -14.11 6.17 2.89
C ARG A 62 -14.61 7.59 2.79
N ASP A 63 -13.84 8.44 2.13
CA ASP A 63 -14.25 9.80 1.86
C ASP A 63 -15.19 9.81 0.64
N ARG A 64 -16.48 10.04 0.93
CA ARG A 64 -17.56 10.13 -0.07
C ARG A 64 -17.54 11.43 -0.86
N TYR A 65 -16.69 12.39 -0.48
CA TYR A 65 -16.49 13.68 -1.15
C TYR A 65 -15.19 13.70 -1.95
N VAL A 66 -14.19 12.90 -1.57
CA VAL A 66 -12.95 12.60 -2.34
C VAL A 66 -13.16 11.39 -3.27
N THR A 67 -14.40 11.11 -3.66
CA THR A 67 -14.66 10.46 -4.95
C THR A 67 -14.16 11.40 -6.05
N SER A 68 -12.86 11.38 -6.30
CA SER A 68 -12.32 11.79 -7.59
C SER A 68 -13.04 10.94 -8.63
N GLN A 69 -13.63 11.63 -9.59
CA GLN A 69 -14.66 11.18 -10.53
C GLN A 69 -14.26 10.01 -11.45
N GLN A 70 -13.12 9.35 -11.22
CA GLN A 70 -12.48 8.44 -12.16
C GLN A 70 -12.75 6.96 -11.87
N TYR A 71 -12.82 6.53 -10.59
CA TYR A 71 -13.07 5.13 -10.24
C TYR A 71 -14.01 4.98 -9.04
N PRO A 72 -15.24 4.43 -9.21
CA PRO A 72 -16.18 4.21 -8.09
C PRO A 72 -15.75 3.07 -7.15
N THR A 73 -14.87 2.20 -7.64
CA THR A 73 -14.23 1.09 -6.91
C THR A 73 -12.76 1.07 -7.25
N VAL A 74 -11.92 0.64 -6.33
CA VAL A 74 -10.47 0.57 -6.52
C VAL A 74 -9.93 -0.82 -6.17
N CYS A 75 -8.68 -1.09 -6.53
CA CYS A 75 -7.94 -2.25 -6.04
C CYS A 75 -6.89 -1.78 -5.03
N VAL A 76 -7.00 -2.25 -3.79
CA VAL A 76 -6.02 -2.01 -2.73
C VAL A 76 -5.08 -3.20 -2.66
N TRP A 77 -3.79 -2.93 -2.85
CA TRP A 77 -2.72 -3.91 -2.76
C TRP A 77 -2.16 -3.88 -1.34
N VAL A 78 -2.09 -5.04 -0.68
CA VAL A 78 -1.63 -5.15 0.70
C VAL A 78 -0.55 -6.22 0.82
N LEU A 79 0.60 -5.86 1.36
CA LEU A 79 1.68 -6.77 1.70
C LEU A 79 1.88 -6.74 3.23
N ASP A 80 1.70 -7.89 3.86
CA ASP A 80 1.93 -8.06 5.30
C ASP A 80 3.39 -8.46 5.56
N LYS A 81 4.14 -7.55 6.18
CA LYS A 81 5.56 -7.77 6.52
C LYS A 81 5.73 -8.78 7.65
N ARG A 82 4.74 -8.93 8.53
CA ARG A 82 4.81 -9.94 9.61
C ARG A 82 4.73 -11.34 9.04
N ALA A 83 3.76 -11.58 8.16
CA ALA A 83 3.62 -12.84 7.45
C ALA A 83 4.88 -13.15 6.62
N LEU A 84 5.47 -12.15 5.97
CA LEU A 84 6.72 -12.28 5.23
C LEU A 84 7.89 -12.68 6.14
N SER A 85 8.06 -12.00 7.29
CA SER A 85 9.11 -12.28 8.27
C SER A 85 8.96 -13.67 8.90
N GLU A 86 7.73 -14.12 9.16
CA GLU A 86 7.43 -15.48 9.62
C GLU A 86 7.76 -16.54 8.55
N ALA A 87 7.43 -16.28 7.29
CA ALA A 87 7.81 -17.16 6.18
C ALA A 87 9.34 -17.23 6.00
N ARG A 88 10.02 -16.08 6.06
CA ARG A 88 11.49 -16.00 6.06
C ARG A 88 12.10 -16.85 7.18
N ASN A 89 11.61 -16.69 8.40
CA ASN A 89 12.09 -17.46 9.56
C ASN A 89 11.90 -18.96 9.38
N ARG A 90 10.74 -19.39 8.89
CA ARG A 90 10.45 -20.81 8.60
C ARG A 90 11.35 -21.36 7.49
N ALA A 91 11.70 -20.54 6.51
CA ALA A 91 12.60 -20.90 5.42
C ALA A 91 14.10 -20.84 5.82
N GLY A 92 14.44 -20.43 7.05
CA GLY A 92 15.83 -20.28 7.48
C GLY A 92 16.61 -19.19 6.74
N LEU A 93 15.91 -18.24 6.11
CA LEU A 93 16.52 -17.16 5.33
C LEU A 93 17.02 -16.03 6.23
N SER A 94 18.08 -15.36 5.81
CA SER A 94 18.62 -14.20 6.54
C SER A 94 17.72 -12.98 6.40
N LYS A 95 17.76 -12.10 7.41
CA LYS A 95 17.04 -10.81 7.38
C LYS A 95 17.44 -9.93 6.19
N SER A 96 18.68 -10.04 5.71
CA SER A 96 19.16 -9.28 4.55
C SER A 96 18.42 -9.61 3.25
N VAL A 97 17.96 -10.86 3.09
CA VAL A 97 17.18 -11.29 1.92
C VAL A 97 15.80 -10.62 1.94
N GLU A 98 15.16 -10.55 3.11
CA GLU A 98 13.88 -9.84 3.25
C GLU A 98 14.02 -8.35 2.97
N GLU A 99 15.06 -7.70 3.51
CA GLU A 99 15.29 -6.27 3.26
C GLU A 99 15.50 -6.00 1.76
N SER A 100 16.28 -6.86 1.09
CA SER A 100 16.53 -6.77 -0.35
C SER A 100 15.26 -6.99 -1.17
N PHE A 101 14.40 -7.92 -0.74
CA PHE A 101 13.08 -8.14 -1.34
C PHE A 101 12.19 -6.90 -1.21
N LEU A 102 12.12 -6.32 0.00
CA LEU A 102 11.32 -5.11 0.24
C LEU A 102 11.84 -3.89 -0.55
N GLU A 103 13.15 -3.75 -0.73
CA GLU A 103 13.74 -2.71 -1.59
C GLU A 103 13.30 -2.85 -3.06
N ILE A 104 13.28 -4.06 -3.60
CA ILE A 104 12.78 -4.31 -4.96
C ILE A 104 11.30 -3.90 -5.06
N VAL A 105 10.50 -4.30 -4.08
CA VAL A 105 9.07 -3.96 -4.01
C VAL A 105 8.84 -2.45 -3.99
N ARG A 106 9.62 -1.70 -3.19
CA ARG A 106 9.58 -0.23 -3.16
C ARG A 106 9.93 0.38 -4.51
N ALA A 107 11.02 -0.09 -5.11
CA ALA A 107 11.51 0.42 -6.39
C ALA A 107 10.48 0.19 -7.50
N ASP A 108 9.85 -0.98 -7.54
CA ASP A 108 8.83 -1.31 -8.55
C ASP A 108 7.57 -0.47 -8.37
N ALA A 109 7.08 -0.30 -7.14
CA ALA A 109 5.93 0.56 -6.88
C ALA A 109 6.21 2.03 -7.25
N ALA A 110 7.41 2.53 -6.95
CA ALA A 110 7.82 3.89 -7.31
C ALA A 110 7.92 4.09 -8.84
N ARG A 111 8.38 3.07 -9.58
CA ARG A 111 8.39 3.08 -11.06
C ARG A 111 6.96 3.08 -11.62
N LEU A 112 6.09 2.23 -11.08
CA LEU A 112 4.71 2.07 -11.55
C LEU A 112 3.92 3.38 -11.48
N VAL A 113 4.12 4.18 -10.42
CA VAL A 113 3.50 5.52 -10.27
C VAL A 113 3.83 6.46 -11.43
N ARG A 114 4.99 6.30 -12.07
CA ARG A 114 5.48 7.18 -13.14
C ARG A 114 5.07 6.72 -14.54
N LEU A 115 4.54 5.51 -14.68
CA LEU A 115 4.08 4.98 -15.96
C LEU A 115 2.68 5.51 -16.28
N ARG A 116 2.49 5.90 -17.55
CA ARG A 116 1.21 6.41 -18.09
C ARG A 116 0.98 5.77 -19.45
N HIS A 117 0.33 4.61 -19.45
CA HIS A 117 0.05 3.84 -20.66
C HIS A 117 -1.26 3.04 -20.48
N PRO A 118 -2.14 2.95 -21.48
CA PRO A 118 -3.44 2.26 -21.35
C PRO A 118 -3.32 0.76 -21.04
N GLY A 119 -2.20 0.13 -21.42
CA GLY A 119 -1.90 -1.27 -21.08
C GLY A 119 -1.15 -1.48 -19.75
N VAL A 120 -0.92 -0.42 -18.97
CA VAL A 120 -0.24 -0.50 -17.67
C VAL A 120 -1.19 0.01 -16.60
N VAL A 121 -1.33 -0.76 -15.52
CA VAL A 121 -2.24 -0.42 -14.43
C VAL A 121 -1.96 0.97 -13.86
N HIS A 122 -3.00 1.78 -13.76
CA HIS A 122 -2.88 3.13 -13.21
C HIS A 122 -2.86 3.11 -11.68
N VAL A 123 -1.84 3.74 -11.07
CA VAL A 123 -1.73 3.91 -9.61
C VAL A 123 -2.55 5.14 -9.19
N VAL A 124 -3.57 4.90 -8.38
CA VAL A 124 -4.46 5.93 -7.81
C VAL A 124 -3.83 6.55 -6.56
N GLN A 125 -3.23 5.73 -5.70
CA GLN A 125 -2.49 6.18 -4.53
C GLN A 125 -1.17 5.43 -4.43
N ALA A 126 -0.07 6.18 -4.31
CA ALA A 126 1.27 5.63 -4.22
C ALA A 126 1.46 4.74 -2.97
N LEU A 127 2.51 3.95 -3.02
CA LEU A 127 2.92 3.07 -1.92
C LEU A 127 3.19 3.86 -0.65
N ASP A 128 2.54 3.45 0.43
CA ASP A 128 2.86 3.84 1.80
C ASP A 128 3.15 2.58 2.61
N GLU A 129 4.04 2.69 3.58
CA GLU A 129 4.45 1.55 4.41
C GLU A 129 4.64 1.94 5.87
N ASN A 130 4.45 0.97 6.75
CA ASN A 130 4.86 1.07 8.15
C ASN A 130 5.62 -0.20 8.56
N LYS A 131 5.84 -0.38 9.86
CA LYS A 131 6.56 -1.56 10.40
C LYS A 131 5.85 -2.90 10.13
N ASN A 132 4.53 -2.89 9.91
CA ASN A 132 3.73 -4.11 9.80
C ASN A 132 3.31 -4.42 8.36
N ALA A 133 3.08 -3.41 7.52
CA ALA A 133 2.51 -3.61 6.19
C ALA A 133 2.99 -2.56 5.19
N MET A 134 2.83 -2.89 3.90
CA MET A 134 2.93 -1.96 2.79
C MET A 134 1.61 -1.98 2.03
N ALA A 135 1.15 -0.82 1.57
CA ALA A 135 -0.06 -0.75 0.77
C ALA A 135 0.02 0.31 -0.32
N MET A 136 -0.66 0.07 -1.44
CA MET A 136 -0.87 1.03 -2.52
C MET A 136 -2.25 0.82 -3.14
N VAL A 137 -2.74 1.79 -3.92
CA VAL A 137 -4.06 1.70 -4.56
C VAL A 137 -3.92 1.90 -6.05
N THR A 138 -4.56 1.03 -6.81
CA THR A 138 -4.66 1.13 -8.27
C THR A 138 -6.10 1.29 -8.71
N GLU A 139 -6.29 1.51 -10.00
CA GLU A 139 -7.58 1.31 -10.66
C GLU A 139 -8.14 -0.10 -10.35
N PRO A 140 -9.46 -0.30 -10.43
CA PRO A 140 -10.07 -1.57 -10.09
C PRO A 140 -9.55 -2.67 -11.02
N LEU A 141 -9.20 -3.80 -10.40
CA LEU A 141 -8.71 -5.00 -11.07
C LEU A 141 -9.74 -6.11 -10.91
N PHE A 142 -9.77 -7.00 -11.89
CA PHE A 142 -10.57 -8.22 -11.80
C PHE A 142 -9.83 -9.30 -11.03
N ALA A 143 -8.63 -9.67 -11.51
CA ALA A 143 -7.76 -10.67 -10.91
C ALA A 143 -6.32 -10.50 -11.43
N SER A 144 -5.38 -11.23 -10.84
CA SER A 144 -4.06 -11.40 -11.43
C SER A 144 -4.05 -12.57 -12.41
N MET A 145 -3.17 -12.53 -13.41
CA MET A 145 -2.99 -13.63 -14.36
C MET A 145 -2.59 -14.94 -13.66
N ALA A 146 -1.80 -14.87 -12.59
CA ALA A 146 -1.44 -16.05 -11.80
C ALA A 146 -2.68 -16.72 -11.18
N ASN A 147 -3.63 -15.93 -10.68
CA ASN A 147 -4.86 -16.47 -10.10
C ASN A 147 -5.82 -17.01 -11.16
N VAL A 148 -5.89 -16.37 -12.33
CA VAL A 148 -6.67 -16.87 -13.47
C VAL A 148 -6.12 -18.21 -13.96
N LEU A 149 -4.80 -18.42 -13.91
CA LEU A 149 -4.16 -19.70 -14.22
C LEU A 149 -4.26 -20.74 -13.08
N GLY A 150 -5.07 -20.48 -12.05
CA GLY A 150 -5.35 -21.42 -10.97
C GLY A 150 -4.43 -21.34 -9.75
N ASN A 151 -3.43 -20.45 -9.75
CA ASN A 151 -2.60 -20.26 -8.55
C ASN A 151 -3.31 -19.34 -7.53
N VAL A 152 -3.93 -19.96 -6.53
CA VAL A 152 -4.74 -19.29 -5.50
C VAL A 152 -4.20 -19.50 -4.08
N GLU A 153 -2.93 -19.88 -3.93
CA GLU A 153 -2.33 -20.25 -2.64
C GLU A 153 -2.44 -19.16 -1.56
N ASN A 154 -2.34 -17.88 -1.95
CA ASN A 154 -2.43 -16.74 -1.04
C ASN A 154 -3.82 -16.08 -1.02
N ILE A 155 -4.87 -16.84 -1.34
CA ILE A 155 -6.27 -16.38 -1.31
C ILE A 155 -7.05 -17.28 -0.34
N GLU A 156 -7.45 -16.74 0.81
CA GLU A 156 -8.17 -17.51 1.84
C GLU A 156 -9.54 -18.00 1.35
N LYS A 157 -10.25 -17.14 0.61
CA LYS A 157 -11.57 -17.44 0.05
C LYS A 157 -11.58 -17.10 -1.44
N VAL A 158 -11.41 -18.13 -2.27
CA VAL A 158 -11.37 -17.97 -3.73
C VAL A 158 -12.67 -17.29 -4.22
N PRO A 159 -12.56 -16.10 -4.85
CA PRO A 159 -13.65 -15.37 -5.48
C PRO A 159 -14.46 -16.27 -6.41
N LYS A 160 -15.76 -16.02 -6.54
CA LYS A 160 -16.63 -16.84 -7.41
C LYS A 160 -16.22 -16.71 -8.87
N GLU A 161 -15.70 -15.55 -9.22
CA GLU A 161 -15.25 -15.13 -10.52
C GLU A 161 -14.02 -15.92 -11.01
N LEU A 162 -13.23 -16.46 -10.08
CA LEU A 162 -12.07 -17.30 -10.36
C LEU A 162 -12.42 -18.80 -10.35
N ARG A 163 -13.66 -19.20 -10.02
CA ARG A 163 -14.05 -20.62 -9.99
C ARG A 163 -14.44 -21.07 -11.40
N GLY A 164 -13.66 -22.01 -11.95
CA GLY A 164 -13.95 -22.64 -13.24
C GLY A 164 -13.43 -21.89 -14.46
N MET A 165 -12.49 -20.95 -14.26
CA MET A 165 -11.60 -20.46 -15.32
C MET A 165 -10.52 -21.49 -15.65
#